data_AF-A0A2G6IKI7-F1
#
_entry.id   AF-A0A2G6IKI7-F1
#
_cell.length_a   1.000
_cell.length_b   1.000
_cell.length_c   1.000
_cell.angle_alpha   90.00
_cell.angle_beta   90.00
_cell.angle_gamma   90.00
#
_symmetry.space_group_name_H-M   'P 1'
#
loop_
_entity.id
_entity.type
_entity.pdbx_description
1 polymer ?
#
loop_
_entity_poly.entity_id
_entity_poly.type
_entity_poly.pdbx_seq_one_letter_code
_entity_poly.pdbx_strand_id
1 'polypeptide(L)'
;MKRLENHLIGIDEGEEVLFSDFEHNGPMWAGEGPRIARRVVTFSEPFLRPPSVQVGFSMWDISNAATARMDVRAEDITEDQFRIAFRTWGDSKIARVRVNWRALGELEHAENWQLY
;
A
#
# COMPACT_ATOMS: atom_id res chain seq x y z
N MET A 1 17.89 -8.81 1.87
CA MET A 1 17.60 -9.26 3.26
C MET A 1 17.74 -8.05 4.16
N LYS A 2 16.70 -7.71 4.93
CA LYS A 2 16.72 -6.61 5.91
C LYS A 2 17.02 -7.20 7.29
N ARG A 3 18.02 -6.64 7.99
CA ARG A 3 18.37 -7.03 9.37
C ARG A 3 17.75 -6.02 10.32
N LEU A 4 17.14 -6.50 11.40
CA LEU A 4 16.62 -5.70 12.49
C LEU A 4 17.52 -6.01 13.70
N GLU A 5 18.17 -5.00 14.23
CA GLU A 5 19.17 -5.09 15.30
C GLU A 5 18.63 -4.52 16.62
N ASN A 6 17.50 -3.81 16.57
CA ASN A 6 16.76 -3.34 17.74
C ASN A 6 15.92 -4.47 18.38
N HIS A 7 15.76 -4.43 19.70
CA HIS A 7 14.90 -5.35 20.44
C HIS A 7 13.42 -4.94 20.39
N LEU A 8 13.12 -3.66 20.17
CA LEU A 8 11.75 -3.17 20.01
C LEU A 8 11.34 -3.16 18.54
N ILE A 9 10.49 -4.11 18.17
CA ILE A 9 9.97 -4.29 16.81
C ILE A 9 8.48 -3.95 16.78
N GLY A 10 8.11 -3.00 15.94
CA GLY A 10 6.74 -2.61 15.66
C GLY A 10 6.15 -3.39 14.50
N ILE A 11 4.85 -3.69 14.61
CA ILE A 11 4.02 -4.19 13.51
C ILE A 11 2.83 -3.25 13.41
N ASP A 12 2.64 -2.68 12.23
CA ASP A 12 1.44 -1.91 11.89
C ASP A 12 0.75 -2.55 10.69
N GLU A 13 -0.58 -2.52 10.67
CA GLU A 13 -1.38 -3.16 9.63
C GLU A 13 -2.73 -2.49 9.46
N GLY A 14 -3.25 -2.58 8.24
CA GLY A 14 -4.53 -1.97 7.92
C GLY A 14 -5.04 -2.38 6.55
N GLU A 15 -6.13 -1.73 6.16
CA GLU A 15 -6.82 -2.00 4.90
C GLU A 15 -7.35 -0.70 4.31
N GLU A 16 -7.15 -0.52 3.00
CA GLU A 16 -7.59 0.67 2.27
C GLU A 16 -8.47 0.27 1.08
N VAL A 17 -9.63 0.93 0.95
CA VAL A 17 -10.37 0.94 -0.31
C VAL A 17 -9.74 1.99 -1.21
N LEU A 18 -9.12 1.58 -2.32
CA LEU A 18 -8.39 2.52 -3.17
C LEU A 18 -9.32 3.36 -4.05
N PHE A 19 -10.38 2.74 -4.57
CA PHE A 19 -11.39 3.39 -5.42
C PHE A 19 -12.62 2.48 -5.58
N SER A 20 -13.71 3.06 -6.07
CA SER A 20 -14.97 2.40 -6.43
C SER A 20 -15.56 3.11 -7.65
N ASP A 21 -15.08 2.78 -8.84
CA ASP A 21 -15.27 3.57 -10.07
C ASP A 21 -16.47 3.13 -10.92
N PHE A 22 -17.10 1.99 -10.62
CA PHE A 22 -18.26 1.50 -11.39
C PHE A 22 -19.43 2.48 -11.33
N GLU A 23 -19.74 3.02 -10.14
CA GLU A 23 -20.90 3.91 -9.92
C GLU A 23 -20.78 5.26 -10.63
N HIS A 24 -19.56 5.70 -10.91
CA HIS A 24 -19.28 7.04 -11.45
C HIS A 24 -18.63 7.01 -12.84
N ASN A 25 -18.54 5.83 -13.46
CA ASN A 25 -17.82 5.64 -14.71
C ASN A 25 -16.38 6.21 -14.64
N GLY A 26 -15.71 5.93 -13.50
CA GLY A 26 -14.40 6.46 -13.18
C GLY A 26 -13.29 5.89 -14.07
N PRO A 27 -12.07 6.47 -14.00
CA PRO A 27 -10.97 6.13 -14.89
C PRO A 27 -10.64 4.63 -14.86
N MET A 28 -10.73 3.95 -13.71
CA MET A 28 -10.41 2.53 -13.60
C MET A 28 -11.43 1.61 -14.26
N TRP A 29 -12.68 2.06 -14.37
CA TRP A 29 -13.76 1.32 -15.01
C TRP A 29 -13.90 1.62 -16.50
N ALA A 30 -13.79 2.89 -16.88
CA ALA A 30 -14.12 3.38 -18.22
C ALA A 30 -12.90 3.60 -19.12
N GLY A 31 -11.72 3.83 -18.53
CA GLY A 31 -10.52 4.18 -19.27
C GLY A 31 -9.82 2.97 -19.91
N GLU A 32 -8.95 3.28 -20.87
CA GLU A 32 -8.06 2.33 -21.55
C GLU A 32 -6.58 2.76 -21.41
N GLY A 33 -5.64 1.88 -21.75
CA GLY A 33 -4.20 2.16 -21.59
C GLY A 33 -3.72 2.19 -20.13
N PRO A 34 -2.54 2.76 -19.81
CA PRO A 34 -2.02 2.77 -18.44
C PRO A 34 -2.84 3.65 -17.50
N ARG A 35 -3.23 3.10 -16.35
CA ARG A 35 -3.97 3.81 -15.30
C ARG A 35 -3.39 3.51 -13.92
N ILE A 36 -3.39 4.51 -13.05
CA ILE A 36 -2.81 4.41 -11.71
C ILE A 36 -3.68 5.11 -10.66
N ALA A 37 -3.87 4.46 -9.52
CA ALA A 37 -4.43 5.04 -8.31
C ALA A 37 -3.38 4.97 -7.21
N ARG A 38 -3.28 6.03 -6.40
CA ARG A 38 -2.37 6.10 -5.26
C ARG A 38 -3.12 6.49 -4.00
N ARG A 39 -2.75 5.85 -2.89
CA ARG A 39 -3.24 6.17 -1.56
C ARG A 39 -2.06 6.30 -0.61
N VAL A 40 -1.97 7.44 0.09
CA VAL A 40 -1.00 7.62 1.18
C VAL A 40 -1.56 6.94 2.42
N VAL A 41 -0.72 6.16 3.09
CA VAL A 41 -1.00 5.52 4.38
C VAL A 41 0.03 6.01 5.37
N THR A 42 -0.43 6.64 6.45
CA THR A 42 0.40 7.06 7.57
C THR A 42 0.38 5.96 8.63
N PHE A 43 1.55 5.59 9.16
CA PHE A 43 1.65 4.64 10.26
C PHE A 43 1.10 5.26 11.55
N SER A 44 0.62 4.42 12.45
CA SER A 44 0.09 4.81 13.76
C SER A 44 1.14 5.52 14.63
N GLU A 45 2.41 5.16 14.47
CA GLU A 45 3.59 5.84 15.00
C GLU A 45 4.77 5.72 14.01
N PRO A 46 5.74 6.64 14.02
CA PRO A 46 6.91 6.55 13.15
C PRO A 46 7.84 5.40 13.57
N PHE A 47 8.34 4.66 12.58
CA PHE A 47 9.44 3.70 12.76
C PHE A 47 10.79 4.43 12.86
N LEU A 48 11.79 3.79 13.48
CA LEU A 48 13.15 4.32 13.60
C LEU A 48 13.84 4.51 12.23
N ARG A 49 13.49 3.65 11.26
CA ARG A 49 13.97 3.64 9.87
C ARG A 49 12.82 3.16 8.99
N PRO A 50 12.78 3.48 7.67
CA PRO A 50 11.69 3.08 6.80
C PRO A 50 11.43 1.57 6.92
N PRO A 51 10.22 1.10 7.27
CA PRO A 51 9.93 -0.30 7.61
C PRO A 51 9.93 -1.20 6.36
N SER A 52 9.84 -2.52 6.55
CA SER A 52 9.50 -3.44 5.47
C SER A 52 7.99 -3.45 5.31
N VAL A 53 7.47 -3.08 4.13
CA VAL A 53 6.03 -3.03 3.87
C VAL A 53 5.64 -4.10 2.87
N GLN A 54 4.61 -4.88 3.21
CA GLN A 54 3.92 -5.79 2.30
C GLN A 54 2.52 -5.24 2.02
N VAL A 55 2.12 -5.29 0.76
CA VAL A 55 0.74 -5.01 0.32
C VAL A 55 0.18 -6.22 -0.40
N GLY A 56 -1.12 -6.41 -0.30
CA GLY A 56 -1.84 -7.49 -0.98
C GLY A 56 -3.27 -7.08 -1.32
N PHE A 57 -3.83 -7.70 -2.35
CA PHE A 57 -5.25 -7.56 -2.64
C PHE A 57 -6.05 -8.33 -1.58
N SER A 58 -6.90 -7.63 -0.84
CA SER A 58 -7.88 -8.26 0.07
C SER A 58 -9.25 -8.39 -0.58
N MET A 59 -9.57 -7.55 -1.57
CA MET A 59 -10.75 -7.70 -2.43
C MET A 59 -10.53 -7.02 -3.79
N TRP A 60 -11.12 -7.61 -4.84
CA TRP A 60 -11.25 -6.97 -6.14
C TRP A 60 -12.65 -7.20 -6.72
N ASP A 61 -13.11 -6.27 -7.54
CA ASP A 61 -14.28 -6.42 -8.41
C ASP A 61 -13.88 -5.92 -9.80
N ILE A 62 -13.87 -6.84 -10.77
CA ILE A 62 -13.34 -6.61 -12.11
C ILE A 62 -14.25 -7.22 -13.16
N SER A 63 -14.30 -6.60 -14.34
CA SER A 63 -14.99 -7.19 -15.48
C SER A 63 -14.32 -8.48 -15.95
N ASN A 64 -15.12 -9.46 -16.35
CA ASN A 64 -14.65 -10.69 -16.99
C ASN A 64 -14.53 -10.58 -18.52
N ALA A 65 -14.74 -9.40 -19.11
CA ALA A 65 -14.77 -9.20 -20.56
C ALA A 65 -13.38 -9.18 -21.22
N ALA A 66 -12.32 -8.99 -20.44
CA ALA A 66 -10.94 -8.92 -20.91
C ALA A 66 -9.98 -9.60 -19.92
N THR A 67 -8.73 -9.79 -20.33
CA THR A 67 -7.69 -10.31 -19.42
C THR A 67 -7.49 -9.36 -18.24
N ALA A 68 -7.47 -9.92 -17.03
CA ALA A 68 -7.17 -9.16 -15.82
C ALA A 68 -5.68 -8.77 -15.77
N ARG A 69 -5.41 -7.46 -15.68
CA ARG A 69 -4.05 -6.90 -15.60
C ARG A 69 -4.00 -5.90 -14.45
N MET A 70 -3.37 -6.30 -13.35
CA MET A 70 -3.32 -5.52 -12.11
C MET A 70 -1.95 -5.69 -11.44
N ASP A 71 -1.41 -4.60 -10.92
CA ASP A 71 -0.18 -4.57 -10.11
C ASP A 71 -0.45 -3.69 -8.88
N VAL A 72 -0.04 -4.15 -7.70
CA VAL A 72 -0.12 -3.37 -6.46
C VAL A 72 1.26 -3.36 -5.80
N ARG A 73 1.71 -2.17 -5.40
CA ARG A 73 3.02 -1.99 -4.77
C ARG A 73 2.96 -0.99 -3.62
N ALA A 74 3.80 -1.21 -2.63
CA ALA A 74 4.20 -0.17 -1.70
C ALA A 74 5.31 0.66 -2.37
N GLU A 75 5.14 1.97 -2.41
CA GLU A 75 6.08 2.94 -2.98
C GLU A 75 6.37 4.03 -1.95
N ASP A 76 7.49 4.73 -2.12
CA ASP A 76 7.84 5.91 -1.32
C ASP A 76 7.74 5.66 0.20
N ILE A 77 8.25 4.52 0.66
CA ILE A 77 8.23 4.13 2.08
C ILE A 77 9.21 5.03 2.86
N THR A 78 8.69 5.75 3.84
CA THR A 78 9.43 6.54 4.83
C THR A 78 9.20 5.95 6.22
N GLU A 79 9.74 6.59 7.25
CA GLU A 79 9.59 6.24 8.65
C GLU A 79 8.13 6.33 9.14
N ASP A 80 7.37 7.29 8.60
CA ASP A 80 6.05 7.69 9.07
C ASP A 80 4.91 7.32 8.11
N GLN A 81 5.21 6.98 6.85
CA GLN A 81 4.19 6.67 5.86
C GLN A 81 4.72 5.84 4.68
N PHE A 82 3.80 5.41 3.82
CA PHE A 82 4.11 4.91 2.48
C PHE A 82 2.94 5.19 1.52
N ARG A 83 3.12 4.85 0.24
CA ARG A 83 2.04 4.92 -0.77
C ARG A 83 1.69 3.53 -1.27
N ILE A 84 0.39 3.20 -1.24
CA ILE A 84 -0.14 2.08 -2.02
C ILE A 84 -0.35 2.60 -3.45
N ALA A 85 0.31 1.98 -4.42
CA ALA A 85 0.13 2.25 -5.84
C ALA A 85 -0.53 1.05 -6.52
N PHE A 86 -1.75 1.23 -7.01
CA PHE A 86 -2.44 0.27 -7.87
C PHE A 86 -2.32 0.69 -9.32
N ARG A 87 -1.97 -0.25 -10.20
CA ARG A 87 -1.84 -0.05 -11.64
C ARG A 87 -2.67 -1.07 -12.40
N THR A 88 -3.26 -0.62 -13.49
CA THR A 88 -3.89 -1.47 -14.51
C THR A 88 -3.58 -0.93 -15.90
N TRP A 89 -3.74 -1.75 -16.94
CA TRP A 89 -3.44 -1.33 -18.31
C TRP A 89 -4.24 -2.10 -19.36
N GLY A 90 -4.21 -1.57 -20.59
CA GLY A 90 -5.00 -2.08 -21.69
C GLY A 90 -6.49 -1.84 -21.46
N ASP A 91 -7.30 -2.83 -21.84
CA ASP A 91 -8.76 -2.85 -21.81
C ASP A 91 -9.36 -3.43 -20.51
N SER A 92 -8.54 -3.68 -19.49
CA SER A 92 -9.01 -4.21 -18.20
C SER A 92 -9.90 -3.20 -17.45
N LYS A 93 -11.13 -3.60 -17.10
CA LYS A 93 -12.06 -2.74 -16.35
C LYS A 93 -12.14 -3.14 -14.88
N ILE A 94 -11.80 -2.21 -13.99
CA ILE A 94 -11.70 -2.44 -12.55
C ILE A 94 -12.76 -1.60 -11.85
N ALA A 95 -13.76 -2.26 -11.27
CA ALA A 95 -14.86 -1.60 -10.58
C ALA A 95 -14.44 -1.13 -9.19
N ARG A 96 -13.78 -2.01 -8.43
CA ARG A 96 -13.38 -1.72 -7.04
C ARG A 96 -12.16 -2.55 -6.66
N VAL A 97 -11.27 -1.96 -5.86
CA VAL A 97 -10.11 -2.66 -5.28
C VAL A 97 -9.96 -2.27 -3.81
N ARG A 98 -9.68 -3.29 -3.00
CA ARG A 98 -9.26 -3.13 -1.61
C ARG A 98 -7.91 -3.80 -1.38
N VAL A 99 -7.05 -3.11 -0.65
CA VAL A 99 -5.68 -3.54 -0.39
C VAL A 99 -5.45 -3.61 1.10
N ASN A 100 -5.04 -4.77 1.60
CA ASN A 100 -4.49 -4.89 2.94
C ASN A 100 -2.99 -4.64 2.91
N TRP A 101 -2.45 -4.11 4.01
CA TRP A 101 -1.04 -3.82 4.12
C TRP A 101 -0.53 -4.17 5.52
N ARG A 102 0.77 -4.45 5.60
CA ARG A 102 1.48 -4.72 6.85
C ARG A 102 2.89 -4.13 6.78
N ALA A 103 3.28 -3.41 7.82
CA ALA A 103 4.61 -2.86 8.02
C ALA A 103 5.29 -3.53 9.21
N LEU A 104 6.57 -3.89 9.05
CA LEU A 104 7.43 -4.45 10.09
C LEU A 104 8.72 -3.63 10.16
N GLY A 105 9.04 -3.08 11.32
CA GLY A 105 10.21 -2.23 11.48
C GLY A 105 10.61 -2.05 12.94
N GLU A 106 11.77 -1.44 13.14
CA GLU A 106 12.27 -1.09 14.47
C GLU A 106 11.60 0.19 14.94
N LEU A 107 11.31 0.29 16.24
CA LEU A 107 10.80 1.52 16.86
C LEU A 107 11.89 2.22 17.66
N GLU A 108 11.73 3.51 17.92
CA GLU A 108 12.64 4.22 18.81
C GLU A 108 12.44 3.75 20.26
N HIS A 109 13.53 3.43 20.95
CA HIS A 109 13.48 3.02 22.35
C HIS A 109 13.57 4.24 23.26
N ALA A 110 12.58 4.43 24.15
CA ALA A 110 12.53 5.58 25.05
C ALA A 110 13.75 5.71 26.00
N GLU A 111 14.49 4.62 26.22
CA GLU A 111 15.71 4.64 27.06
C GLU A 111 17.02 4.91 26.29
N ASN A 112 16.97 5.32 25.02
CA ASN A 112 18.16 5.82 24.31
C ASN A 112 18.57 7.21 24.84
N TRP A 113 19.03 7.25 26.09
CA TRP A 113 19.75 8.40 26.62
C TRP A 113 21.06 8.53 25.83
N GLN A 114 21.13 9.53 24.95
CA GLN A 114 22.39 9.97 24.37
C GLN A 114 23.25 10.56 25.51
N LEU A 115 24.08 9.72 26.12
CA LEU A 115 25.16 10.18 26.99
C LEU A 115 26.17 10.92 26.12
N TYR A 116 26.22 12.24 26.29
CA TYR A 116 27.21 13.15 25.69
C TYR A 116 28.64 12.81 26.14
#